data_AF-A0A1B0GPP8-F1
#
_entry.id   AF-A0A1B0GPP8-F1
#
_cell.length_a   1.000
_cell.length_b   1.000
_cell.length_c   1.000
_cell.angle_alpha   90.00
_cell.angle_beta   90.00
_cell.angle_gamma   90.00
#
_symmetry.space_group_name_H-M   'P 1'
#
loop_
_entity.id
_entity.type
_entity.pdbx_description
1 polymer ?
#
loop_
_entity_poly.entity_id
_entity_poly.type
_entity_poly.pdbx_seq_one_letter_code
_entity_poly.pdbx_strand_id
1 'polypeptide(L)'
;MYDVNYTEILESGITEPDPTWPVTSCRHGWEYNFTDIPYETVATQFDWVCENSALPTIAQSIFFLGAIAGGLIFGWIADRFGRIPALVGCNLIGFAAGVGTAYVNNFWEFSLCRFLVGFAFDNCFTMMYILGE
;
A
#
# COMPACT_ATOMS: atom_id res chain seq x y z
N MET A 1 0.70 20.95 -5.14
CA MET A 1 1.86 21.68 -5.68
C MET A 1 1.87 23.08 -5.07
N TYR A 2 3.02 23.71 -4.85
CA TYR A 2 3.05 25.09 -4.35
C TYR A 2 2.73 26.06 -5.48
N ASP A 3 1.85 27.04 -5.23
CA ASP A 3 1.47 28.09 -6.19
C ASP A 3 2.48 29.23 -6.14
N VAL A 4 3.68 28.93 -6.62
CA VAL A 4 4.85 29.82 -6.54
C VAL A 4 5.59 29.88 -7.87
N ASN A 5 6.37 30.95 -8.08
CA ASN A 5 7.16 31.09 -9.29
C ASN A 5 8.45 30.27 -9.20
N TYR A 6 8.43 29.07 -9.77
CA TYR A 6 9.57 28.14 -9.71
C TYR A 6 10.84 28.68 -10.39
N THR A 7 10.75 29.56 -11.40
CA THR A 7 11.97 30.13 -12.01
C THR A 7 12.70 31.05 -11.03
N GLU A 8 11.97 31.87 -10.29
CA GLU A 8 12.52 32.79 -9.29
C GLU A 8 13.10 32.04 -8.07
N ILE A 9 12.45 30.95 -7.65
CA ILE A 9 12.93 30.09 -6.55
C ILE A 9 14.25 29.41 -6.93
N LEU A 10 14.35 28.90 -8.17
CA LEU A 10 15.57 28.27 -8.66
C LEU A 10 16.72 29.29 -8.83
N GLU A 11 16.41 30.50 -9.31
CA GLU A 11 17.40 31.59 -9.44
C GLU A 11 17.90 32.11 -8.09
N SER A 12 17.04 32.11 -7.06
CA SER A 12 17.41 32.52 -5.69
C SER A 12 18.16 31.43 -4.90
N GLY A 13 18.35 30.24 -5.48
CA GLY A 13 19.09 29.14 -4.87
C GLY A 13 18.36 28.46 -3.71
N ILE A 14 17.04 28.64 -3.60
CA ILE A 14 16.23 28.02 -2.56
C ILE A 14 15.94 26.57 -2.96
N THR A 15 16.54 25.61 -2.24
CA THR A 15 16.36 24.17 -2.50
C THR A 15 15.32 23.52 -1.61
N GLU A 16 14.85 24.21 -0.58
CA GLU A 16 13.91 23.69 0.41
C GLU A 16 12.55 24.39 0.28
N PRO A 17 11.44 23.63 0.27
CA PRO A 17 10.11 24.23 0.20
C PRO A 17 9.72 24.93 1.51
N ASP A 18 9.19 26.14 1.41
CA ASP A 18 8.66 26.88 2.57
C ASP A 18 7.23 26.39 2.90
N PRO A 19 6.94 25.95 4.14
CA PRO A 19 5.62 25.48 4.53
C PRO A 19 4.54 26.57 4.51
N THR A 20 4.90 27.85 4.42
CA THR A 20 3.94 28.97 4.33
C THR A 20 3.40 29.22 2.92
N TRP A 21 3.97 28.57 1.90
CA TRP A 21 3.55 28.77 0.51
C TRP A 21 2.14 28.24 0.24
N PRO A 22 1.32 28.98 -0.55
CA PRO A 22 0.00 28.53 -0.95
C PRO A 22 0.10 27.25 -1.79
N VAL A 23 -0.89 26.35 -1.64
CA VAL A 23 -0.94 25.07 -2.36
C VAL A 23 -2.07 25.11 -3.39
N THR A 24 -1.78 24.66 -4.61
CA THR A 24 -2.74 24.52 -5.72
C THR A 24 -2.76 23.10 -6.29
N SER A 25 -3.78 22.78 -7.07
CA SER A 25 -3.89 21.50 -7.79
C SER A 25 -2.82 21.41 -8.87
N CYS A 26 -2.41 20.19 -9.21
CA CYS A 26 -1.36 19.99 -10.20
C CYS A 26 -1.87 20.34 -11.60
N ARG A 27 -1.23 21.32 -12.25
CA ARG A 27 -1.62 21.83 -13.57
C ARG A 27 -0.89 21.18 -14.74
N HIS A 28 0.35 20.74 -14.52
CA HIS A 28 1.25 20.24 -15.56
C HIS A 28 1.69 18.79 -15.35
N GLY A 29 0.95 18.02 -14.55
CA GLY A 29 1.31 16.65 -14.20
C GLY A 29 2.45 16.57 -13.19
N TRP A 30 3.13 15.42 -13.14
CA TRP A 30 4.25 15.14 -12.27
C TRP A 30 5.36 14.44 -13.06
N GLU A 31 6.62 14.71 -12.73
CA GLU A 31 7.78 14.03 -13.30
C GLU A 31 8.52 13.30 -12.18
N TYR A 32 8.87 12.04 -12.41
CA TYR A 32 9.54 11.19 -11.42
C TYR A 32 11.04 11.17 -11.70
N ASN A 33 11.82 11.48 -10.65
CA ASN A 33 13.27 11.36 -10.73
C ASN A 33 13.69 9.95 -10.27
N PHE A 34 14.20 9.14 -11.20
CA PHE A 34 14.67 7.78 -10.95
C PHE A 34 16.18 7.67 -10.67
N THR A 35 16.84 8.80 -10.40
CA THR A 35 18.30 8.84 -10.11
C THR A 35 18.60 8.18 -8.77
N ASP A 36 17.80 8.48 -7.74
CA ASP A 36 17.97 7.91 -6.39
C ASP A 36 17.30 6.54 -6.24
N ILE A 37 16.16 6.34 -6.90
CA ILE A 37 15.36 5.11 -6.84
C ILE A 37 15.13 4.62 -8.28
N PRO A 38 15.91 3.63 -8.77
CA PRO A 38 15.90 3.23 -10.18
C PRO A 38 14.76 2.28 -10.55
N TYR A 39 13.62 2.34 -9.85
CA TYR A 39 12.46 1.50 -10.11
C TYR A 39 11.15 2.24 -9.88
N GLU A 40 10.14 1.88 -10.65
CA GLU A 40 8.80 2.41 -10.49
C GLU A 40 8.10 1.75 -9.29
N THR A 41 7.38 2.56 -8.53
CA THR A 41 6.47 2.07 -7.49
C THR A 41 5.05 2.02 -8.06
N VAL A 42 4.16 1.28 -7.39
CA VAL A 42 2.74 1.25 -7.77
C VAL A 42 2.12 2.66 -7.82
N ALA A 43 2.54 3.56 -6.93
CA ALA A 43 2.07 4.94 -6.92
C ALA A 43 2.56 5.74 -8.13
N THR A 44 3.79 5.49 -8.61
CA THR A 44 4.34 6.17 -9.80
C THR A 44 3.86 5.53 -11.10
N GLN A 45 3.55 4.23 -11.11
CA GLN A 45 2.99 3.54 -12.29
C GLN A 45 1.57 3.97 -12.62
N PHE A 46 0.74 4.20 -11.60
CA PHE A 46 -0.65 4.59 -11.76
C PHE A 46 -0.91 6.09 -11.53
N ASP A 47 0.15 6.90 -11.45
CA ASP A 47 0.07 8.34 -11.20
C ASP A 47 -0.82 8.72 -10.01
N TRP A 48 -0.62 8.06 -8.87
CA TRP A 48 -1.31 8.35 -7.60
C TRP A 48 -0.70 9.56 -6.89
N VAL A 49 -0.63 10.67 -7.60
CA VAL A 49 -0.11 11.96 -7.16
C VAL A 49 -1.22 13.00 -7.12
N CYS A 50 -0.94 14.16 -6.53
CA CYS A 50 -1.83 15.31 -6.54
C CYS A 50 -3.21 15.00 -5.91
N GLU A 51 -4.30 15.06 -6.68
CA GLU A 51 -5.66 14.77 -6.21
C GLU A 51 -5.83 13.30 -5.80
N ASN A 52 -5.08 12.39 -6.44
CA ASN A 52 -5.10 10.96 -6.21
C ASN A 52 -4.06 10.49 -5.17
N SER A 53 -3.37 11.41 -4.50
CA SER A 53 -2.37 11.11 -3.47
C SER A 53 -2.92 10.36 -2.25
N ALA A 54 -4.26 10.33 -2.08
CA ALA A 54 -4.92 9.55 -1.04
C ALA A 54 -5.07 8.05 -1.39
N LEU A 55 -5.01 7.66 -2.67
CA LEU A 55 -5.22 6.27 -3.11
C LEU A 55 -4.25 5.26 -2.47
N PRO A 56 -2.93 5.52 -2.34
CA PRO A 56 -2.02 4.62 -1.63
C PRO A 56 -2.43 4.43 -0.16
N THR A 57 -2.83 5.51 0.51
CA THR A 57 -3.29 5.49 1.90
C THR A 57 -4.59 4.69 2.04
N ILE A 58 -5.53 4.87 1.12
CA ILE A 58 -6.79 4.11 1.09
C ILE A 58 -6.49 2.61 0.89
N ALA A 59 -5.60 2.25 -0.04
CA ALA A 59 -5.20 0.86 -0.24
C ALA A 59 -4.54 0.26 1.01
N GLN A 60 -3.77 1.06 1.75
CA GLN A 60 -3.20 0.67 3.05
C GLN A 60 -4.28 0.48 4.12
N SER A 61 -5.32 1.33 4.15
CA SER A 61 -6.46 1.14 5.06
C SER A 61 -7.23 -0.15 4.73
N ILE A 62 -7.44 -0.45 3.45
CA ILE A 62 -8.10 -1.68 2.98
C ILE A 62 -7.29 -2.92 3.40
N PHE A 63 -5.96 -2.85 3.34
CA PHE A 63 -5.10 -3.91 3.86
C PHE A 63 -5.36 -4.19 5.34
N PHE A 64 -5.47 -3.16 6.19
CA PHE A 64 -5.77 -3.34 7.61
C PHE A 64 -7.19 -3.87 7.87
N LEU A 65 -8.18 -3.47 7.06
CA LEU A 65 -9.51 -4.08 7.10
C LEU A 65 -9.45 -5.58 6.78
N GLY A 66 -8.63 -5.95 5.80
CA GLY A 66 -8.31 -7.34 5.48
C GLY A 66 -7.74 -8.07 6.69
N ALA A 67 -6.76 -7.49 7.37
CA ALA A 67 -6.14 -8.08 8.57
C ALA A 67 -7.15 -8.35 9.69
N ILE A 68 -8.04 -7.39 9.99
CA ILE A 68 -9.10 -7.57 11.00
C ILE A 68 -10.03 -8.72 10.61
N ALA A 69 -10.51 -8.74 9.36
CA ALA A 69 -11.39 -9.79 8.87
C ALA A 69 -10.71 -11.17 8.89
N GLY A 70 -9.43 -11.21 8.49
CA GLY A 70 -8.60 -12.39 8.50
C GLY A 70 -8.43 -12.97 9.89
N GLY A 71 -8.10 -12.13 10.88
CA GLY A 71 -7.95 -12.55 12.28
C GLY A 71 -9.22 -13.21 12.83
N LEU A 72 -10.39 -12.64 12.54
CA LEU A 72 -11.67 -13.21 12.98
C LEU A 72 -11.97 -14.57 12.31
N ILE A 73 -11.76 -14.66 11.00
CA ILE A 73 -12.10 -15.87 10.23
C ILE A 73 -11.09 -16.98 10.51
N PHE A 74 -9.79 -16.71 10.38
CA PHE A 74 -8.76 -17.71 10.63
C PHE A 74 -8.63 -18.06 12.11
N GLY A 75 -8.90 -17.13 13.02
CA GLY A 75 -9.02 -17.44 14.45
C GLY A 75 -10.13 -18.47 14.69
N TRP A 76 -11.32 -18.26 14.13
CA TRP A 76 -12.41 -19.23 14.23
C TRP A 76 -12.08 -20.58 13.58
N ILE A 77 -11.43 -20.58 12.41
CA ILE A 77 -10.98 -21.81 11.74
C ILE A 77 -9.94 -22.53 12.61
N ALA A 78 -9.01 -21.81 13.23
CA ALA A 78 -7.99 -22.35 14.11
C ALA A 78 -8.59 -23.12 15.27
N ASP A 79 -9.62 -22.54 15.88
CA ASP A 79 -10.30 -23.11 17.05
C ASP A 79 -11.13 -24.35 16.69
N ARG A 80 -11.66 -24.41 15.46
CA ARG A 80 -12.55 -25.50 15.04
C ARG A 80 -11.86 -26.65 14.30
N PHE A 81 -10.92 -26.32 13.42
CA PHE A 81 -10.26 -27.26 12.50
C PHE A 81 -8.77 -27.47 12.84
N GLY A 82 -8.25 -26.74 13.82
CA GLY A 82 -6.86 -26.78 14.22
C GLY A 82 -6.01 -25.68 13.59
N ARG A 83 -4.90 -25.37 14.26
CA ARG A 83 -4.03 -24.23 13.92
C ARG A 83 -3.21 -24.44 12.65
N ILE A 84 -2.77 -25.67 12.37
CA ILE A 84 -1.93 -25.98 11.20
C ILE A 84 -2.70 -25.79 9.87
N PRO A 85 -3.92 -26.34 9.68
CA PRO A 85 -4.69 -26.09 8.46
C PRO A 85 -5.02 -24.61 8.24
N ALA A 86 -5.33 -23.88 9.31
CA ALA A 86 -5.58 -22.45 9.25
C ALA A 86 -4.33 -21.65 8.83
N LEU A 87 -3.15 -22.00 9.37
CA LEU A 87 -1.86 -21.40 8.98
C LEU A 87 -1.54 -21.65 7.51
N VAL A 88 -1.71 -22.89 7.03
CA VAL A 88 -1.45 -23.23 5.62
C VAL A 88 -2.43 -22.49 4.70
N GLY A 89 -3.72 -22.46 5.07
CA GLY A 89 -4.75 -21.76 4.30
C GLY A 89 -4.50 -20.25 4.19
N CYS A 90 -4.14 -19.59 5.30
CA CYS A 90 -3.87 -18.15 5.28
C CYS A 90 -2.63 -17.83 4.43
N ASN A 91 -1.55 -18.61 4.55
CA ASN A 91 -0.35 -18.42 3.75
C ASN A 91 -0.58 -18.66 2.26
N LEU A 92 -1.40 -19.66 1.89
CA LEU A 92 -1.76 -19.89 0.49
C LEU A 92 -2.53 -18.71 -0.11
N ILE A 93 -3.49 -18.14 0.63
CA ILE A 93 -4.25 -16.97 0.20
C ILE A 93 -3.31 -15.75 0.06
N GLY A 94 -2.45 -15.51 1.05
CA GLY A 94 -1.48 -14.43 1.01
C GLY A 94 -0.50 -14.55 -0.16
N PHE A 95 -0.01 -15.77 -0.44
CA PHE A 95 0.89 -16.04 -1.56
C PHE A 95 0.19 -15.80 -2.91
N ALA A 96 -1.00 -16.37 -3.11
CA ALA A 96 -1.75 -16.18 -4.35
C ALA A 96 -2.09 -14.71 -4.61
N ALA A 97 -2.52 -13.98 -3.57
CA ALA A 97 -2.81 -12.56 -3.68
C ALA A 97 -1.55 -11.71 -3.91
N GLY A 98 -0.43 -12.07 -3.29
CA GLY A 98 0.87 -11.43 -3.51
C GLY A 98 1.35 -11.57 -4.95
N VAL A 99 1.29 -12.78 -5.51
CA VAL A 99 1.61 -13.02 -6.94
C VAL A 99 0.62 -12.30 -7.84
N GLY A 100 -0.68 -12.34 -7.53
CA GLY A 100 -1.72 -11.65 -8.28
C GLY A 100 -1.51 -10.14 -8.35
N THR A 101 -0.96 -9.54 -7.29
CA THR A 101 -0.66 -8.10 -7.22
C THR A 101 0.29 -7.66 -8.34
N ALA A 102 1.17 -8.54 -8.85
CA ALA A 102 2.08 -8.19 -9.95
C ALA A 102 1.38 -8.00 -11.30
N TYR A 103 0.14 -8.49 -11.45
CA TYR A 103 -0.62 -8.46 -12.71
C TYR A 103 -1.77 -7.45 -12.71
N VAL A 104 -1.97 -6.71 -11.62
CA VAL A 104 -3.08 -5.76 -11.51
C VAL A 104 -2.81 -4.51 -12.34
N ASN A 105 -3.84 -4.03 -13.03
CA ASN A 105 -3.77 -2.80 -13.83
C ASN A 105 -4.76 -1.74 -13.36
N ASN A 106 -5.58 -2.06 -12.36
CA ASN A 106 -6.62 -1.19 -11.85
C ASN A 106 -6.49 -1.03 -10.33
N PHE A 107 -6.89 0.14 -9.81
CA PHE A 107 -6.90 0.42 -8.37
C PHE A 107 -7.75 -0.58 -7.58
N TRP A 108 -8.90 -0.99 -8.12
CA TRP A 108 -9.81 -1.94 -7.48
C TRP A 108 -9.22 -3.34 -7.38
N GLU A 109 -8.55 -3.81 -8.43
CA GLU A 109 -7.85 -5.10 -8.43
C GLU A 109 -6.68 -5.08 -7.43
N PHE A 110 -5.89 -4.00 -7.44
CA PHE A 110 -4.81 -3.81 -6.48
C PHE A 110 -5.33 -3.80 -5.04
N SER A 111 -6.43 -3.09 -4.79
CA SER A 111 -7.06 -3.00 -3.48
C SER A 111 -7.62 -4.34 -3.01
N LEU A 112 -8.21 -5.13 -3.90
CA LEU A 112 -8.65 -6.50 -3.60
C LEU A 112 -7.46 -7.39 -3.24
N CYS A 113 -6.38 -7.35 -4.02
CA CYS A 113 -5.16 -8.07 -3.69
C CYS A 113 -4.59 -7.63 -2.33
N ARG A 114 -4.55 -6.33 -2.04
CA ARG A 114 -4.12 -5.80 -0.74
C ARG A 114 -5.01 -6.26 0.40
N PHE A 115 -6.33 -6.32 0.21
CA PHE A 115 -7.25 -6.88 1.19
C PHE A 115 -6.91 -8.35 1.49
N LEU A 116 -6.71 -9.17 0.45
CA LEU A 116 -6.39 -10.60 0.60
C LEU A 116 -5.00 -10.84 1.20
N VAL A 117 -4.01 -10.02 0.87
CA VAL A 117 -2.68 -10.09 1.53
C VAL A 117 -2.81 -9.68 3.00
N GLY A 118 -3.56 -8.60 3.30
CA GLY A 118 -3.86 -8.18 4.67
C GLY A 118 -4.57 -9.28 5.46
N PHE A 119 -5.49 -9.99 4.84
CA PHE A 119 -6.22 -11.13 5.41
C PHE A 119 -5.29 -12.23 5.95
N ALA A 120 -4.13 -12.45 5.32
CA ALA A 120 -3.13 -13.40 5.76
C ALA A 120 -2.09 -12.82 6.74
N PHE A 121 -1.89 -11.51 6.74
CA PHE A 121 -0.73 -10.84 7.33
C PHE A 121 -0.56 -11.05 8.85
N ASP A 122 -1.61 -10.88 9.64
CA ASP A 122 -1.49 -11.03 11.10
C ASP A 122 -1.49 -12.51 11.53
N ASN A 123 -2.21 -13.34 10.76
CA ASN A 123 -2.42 -14.76 11.04
C ASN A 123 -1.17 -15.62 10.82
N CYS A 124 -0.23 -15.19 9.97
CA CYS A 124 0.99 -15.96 9.73
C CYS A 124 1.97 -15.89 10.92
N PHE A 125 2.03 -14.77 11.65
CA PHE A 125 2.89 -14.62 12.82
C PHE A 125 2.21 -15.10 14.10
N THR A 126 0.99 -14.63 14.35
CA THR A 126 0.25 -14.95 15.59
C THR A 126 0.08 -16.45 15.76
N MET A 127 -0.36 -17.17 14.72
CA MET A 127 -0.56 -18.62 14.83
C MET A 127 0.76 -19.39 15.05
N MET A 128 1.88 -18.88 14.52
CA MET A 128 3.19 -19.51 14.67
C MET A 128 3.70 -19.40 16.11
N TYR A 129 3.53 -18.25 16.75
CA TYR A 129 3.92 -18.08 18.16
C TYR A 129 3.19 -19.04 19.09
N ILE A 130 1.89 -19.28 18.88
CA ILE A 130 1.11 -20.16 19.75
C ILE A 130 1.33 -21.65 19.43
N LEU A 131 2.07 -21.99 18.38
CA LEU A 131 2.48 -23.38 18.08
C LEU A 131 3.86 -23.71 18.66
N GLY A 132 4.67 -22.71 19.01
CA GLY A 132 6.01 -22.89 19.59
C GLY A 132 6.02 -23.12 21.11
N GLU A 133 4.87 -23.00 21.76
CA GLU A 133 4.62 -23.26 23.18
C GLU A 133 3.88 -24.60 23.34
#